data_AF-A0A1Y4DFR7-F1
#
_entry.id   AF-A0A1Y4DFR7-F1
#
_cell.length_a   1.000
_cell.length_b   1.000
_cell.length_c   1.000
_cell.angle_alpha   90.00
_cell.angle_beta   90.00
_cell.angle_gamma   90.00
#
_symmetry.space_group_name_H-M   'P 1'
#
loop_
_entity.id
_entity.type
_entity.pdbx_description
1 polymer ?
#
loop_
_entity_poly.entity_id
_entity_poly.type
_entity_poly.pdbx_seq_one_letter_code
_entity_poly.pdbx_strand_id
1 'polypeptide(L)'
;MIQKKTISVWMACWTMLVGMMVSCTGGNEYESALPEDAALVISVNPVSIVDKSGLSGETGKNAVQRLGDALKSGMQGSGQLIDKIIENPSESGIDFRRNLYFFMESQSISAGMLARVSDEGKLEELFKALSKQQICSMPMEENGCSWTVMGNVLAAYTSDALLLLADPNGGAPQDLLHTASMLLRQGEKEGYRATSDFARMKSGNGDVIALGTLDLIPGRYVTPMMMGISGDMKMKDVKCMAEVTFGEGKMTVDFTDLTTDPVMKQMKDRQMQVFGKVSGKYLDFFPANTGFWLSVNVDGKKAYEMLKEHPVFNNQLENSMMPVDFEAIFSALKGDMAIAGDLLANKFIAYADVTDNGFLQTFEDLKPLLLLTGGQMKLINRGTSAYEFWMMDGSMLGMRPGSLSFWFGVSDGKFYFTNDSRLVDASVEGLSLRDCPWGKEVKGKRCFYAMNLAALLETGQSFPDRPEMEALRFVKGLDYLVIESVDAEKSRMELIMKDKKQNILRVLLSSIN
;
A
#
# COMPACT_ATOMS: atom_id res chain seq x y z
N MET A 1 67.47 -42.99 -26.09
CA MET A 1 66.63 -42.68 -27.27
C MET A 1 65.18 -42.71 -26.81
N ILE A 2 64.51 -41.56 -26.73
CA ILE A 2 63.58 -41.07 -27.77
C ILE A 2 62.33 -41.98 -27.77
N GLN A 3 61.11 -41.57 -27.42
CA GLN A 3 60.51 -40.24 -27.36
C GLN A 3 59.15 -40.31 -26.63
N LYS A 4 58.83 -39.21 -25.93
CA LYS A 4 57.52 -38.53 -25.88
C LYS A 4 56.37 -39.32 -25.25
N LYS A 5 55.99 -39.05 -23.98
CA LYS A 5 55.80 -37.73 -23.35
C LYS A 5 54.95 -36.80 -24.24
N THR A 6 53.68 -37.15 -24.44
CA THR A 6 52.69 -36.19 -25.00
C THR A 6 51.23 -36.44 -24.62
N ILE A 7 50.90 -37.36 -23.70
CA ILE A 7 49.49 -37.67 -23.39
C ILE A 7 49.00 -37.04 -22.07
N SER A 8 49.89 -36.63 -21.15
CA SER A 8 49.45 -36.05 -19.86
C SER A 8 49.30 -34.53 -19.82
N VAL A 9 49.81 -33.79 -20.81
CA VAL A 9 49.69 -32.31 -20.85
C VAL A 9 48.37 -31.88 -21.49
N TRP A 10 47.91 -32.59 -22.53
CA TRP A 10 46.65 -32.27 -23.21
C TRP A 10 45.41 -32.61 -22.36
N MET A 11 45.49 -33.64 -21.51
CA MET A 11 44.41 -34.02 -20.59
C MET A 11 44.34 -33.06 -19.37
N ALA A 12 45.50 -32.61 -18.87
CA ALA A 12 45.57 -31.59 -17.80
C ALA A 12 45.11 -30.20 -18.29
N CYS A 13 45.42 -29.84 -19.55
CA CYS A 13 44.89 -28.62 -20.17
C CYS A 13 43.39 -28.69 -20.44
N TRP A 14 42.82 -29.85 -20.76
CA TRP A 14 41.35 -30.01 -20.88
C TRP A 14 40.63 -29.91 -19.53
N THR A 15 41.20 -30.41 -18.44
CA THR A 15 40.63 -30.22 -17.10
C THR A 15 40.84 -28.80 -16.55
N MET A 16 41.90 -28.08 -16.96
CA MET A 16 42.06 -26.65 -16.65
C MET A 16 41.15 -25.74 -17.51
N LEU A 17 40.80 -26.14 -18.73
CA LEU A 17 39.84 -25.41 -19.57
C LEU A 17 38.37 -25.66 -19.17
N VAL A 18 38.05 -26.81 -18.59
CA VAL A 18 36.74 -27.03 -17.94
C VAL A 18 36.69 -26.37 -16.55
N GLY A 19 37.83 -26.09 -15.92
CA GLY A 19 37.94 -25.29 -14.70
C GLY A 19 38.00 -23.76 -14.92
N MET A 20 38.11 -23.29 -16.17
CA MET A 20 38.12 -21.87 -16.55
C MET A 20 36.98 -21.49 -17.51
N MET A 21 36.00 -22.37 -17.71
CA MET A 21 34.73 -22.07 -18.37
C MET A 21 33.53 -22.32 -17.45
N VAL A 22 33.65 -21.92 -16.18
CA VAL A 22 32.58 -21.14 -15.55
C VAL A 22 32.92 -19.67 -15.83
N SER A 23 33.02 -19.32 -17.11
CA SER A 23 32.63 -17.98 -17.51
C SER A 23 31.13 -18.01 -17.36
N CYS A 24 30.63 -17.40 -16.28
CA CYS A 24 29.21 -17.23 -16.01
C CYS A 24 28.54 -16.66 -17.26
N THR A 25 27.99 -17.56 -18.07
CA THR A 25 27.01 -17.21 -19.09
C THR A 25 25.81 -16.67 -18.33
N GLY A 26 25.66 -15.35 -18.37
CA GLY A 26 24.76 -14.57 -17.52
C GLY A 26 23.38 -15.19 -17.32
N GLY A 27 23.18 -15.75 -16.13
CA GLY A 27 21.91 -15.75 -15.41
C GLY A 27 21.89 -14.56 -14.47
N ASN A 28 20.72 -14.17 -13.97
CA ASN A 28 20.56 -13.05 -13.02
C ASN A 28 21.18 -13.37 -11.64
N GLU A 29 22.51 -13.48 -11.55
CA GLU A 29 23.23 -13.73 -10.30
C GLU A 29 23.03 -12.56 -9.32
N TYR A 30 22.92 -11.32 -9.82
CA TYR A 30 22.77 -10.13 -8.98
C TYR A 30 21.56 -10.18 -8.05
N GLU A 31 20.45 -10.81 -8.48
CA GLU A 31 19.23 -10.97 -7.68
C GLU A 31 19.49 -11.80 -6.41
N SER A 32 20.56 -12.61 -6.40
CA SER A 32 20.96 -13.41 -5.24
C SER A 32 21.44 -12.54 -4.08
N ALA A 33 21.88 -11.30 -4.33
CA ALA A 33 22.32 -10.36 -3.29
C ALA A 33 21.16 -9.71 -2.51
N LEU A 34 19.91 -10.13 -2.76
CA LEU A 34 18.78 -9.75 -1.93
C LEU A 34 18.83 -10.52 -0.59
N PRO A 35 18.67 -9.86 0.56
CA PRO A 35 18.74 -10.52 1.86
C PRO A 35 17.60 -11.52 2.06
N GLU A 36 17.91 -12.70 2.57
CA GLU A 36 16.96 -13.81 2.74
C GLU A 36 15.75 -13.44 3.62
N ASP A 37 15.97 -12.57 4.61
CA ASP A 37 14.99 -12.11 5.60
C ASP A 37 14.39 -10.74 5.27
N ALA A 38 14.38 -10.35 3.99
CA ALA A 38 13.69 -9.15 3.54
C ALA A 38 12.19 -9.19 3.92
N ALA A 39 11.77 -8.23 4.73
CA ALA A 39 10.39 -7.98 5.12
C ALA A 39 9.57 -7.31 4.00
N LEU A 40 10.26 -6.62 3.09
CA LEU A 40 9.70 -6.02 1.89
C LEU A 40 10.71 -6.15 0.76
N VAL A 41 10.24 -6.59 -0.40
CA VAL A 41 10.96 -6.48 -1.67
C VAL A 41 10.05 -5.83 -2.69
N ILE A 42 10.54 -4.78 -3.35
CA ILE A 42 9.88 -4.08 -4.45
C ILE A 42 10.74 -4.26 -5.69
N SER A 43 10.17 -4.85 -6.74
CA SER A 43 10.74 -4.94 -8.07
C SER A 43 10.14 -3.86 -8.96
N VAL A 44 10.97 -3.03 -9.57
CA VAL A 44 10.58 -2.02 -10.55
C VAL A 44 11.16 -2.39 -11.91
N ASN A 45 10.33 -2.36 -12.97
CA ASN A 45 10.78 -2.56 -14.35
C ASN A 45 11.03 -1.18 -15.01
N PRO A 46 12.29 -0.70 -15.12
CA PRO A 46 12.55 0.64 -15.61
C PRO A 46 12.14 0.81 -17.08
N VAL A 47 12.28 -0.24 -17.90
CA VAL A 47 11.87 -0.24 -19.30
C VAL A 47 10.37 0.02 -19.42
N SER A 48 9.55 -0.72 -18.66
CA SER A 48 8.09 -0.52 -18.69
C SER A 48 7.70 0.88 -18.21
N ILE A 49 8.35 1.40 -17.17
CA ILE A 49 8.11 2.76 -16.68
C ILE A 49 8.45 3.80 -17.76
N VAL A 50 9.60 3.70 -18.42
CA VAL A 50 9.99 4.61 -19.50
C VAL A 50 9.03 4.53 -20.69
N ASP A 51 8.66 3.32 -21.10
CA ASP A 51 7.75 3.08 -22.23
C ASP A 51 6.36 3.66 -21.96
N LYS A 52 5.84 3.50 -20.75
CA LYS A 52 4.47 3.91 -20.37
C LYS A 52 4.37 5.35 -19.87
N SER A 53 5.47 5.96 -19.43
CA SER A 53 5.50 7.33 -18.93
C SER A 53 5.41 8.40 -20.02
N GLY A 54 5.67 8.03 -21.28
CA GLY A 54 5.77 8.99 -22.38
C GLY A 54 7.02 9.87 -22.28
N LEU A 55 8.06 9.42 -21.58
CA LEU A 55 9.38 10.07 -21.54
C LEU A 55 10.11 9.96 -22.88
N SER A 56 9.79 8.94 -23.67
CA SER A 56 10.33 8.73 -25.01
C SER A 56 9.74 9.73 -26.02
N GLY A 57 10.59 10.27 -26.89
CA GLY A 57 10.19 11.16 -27.98
C GLY A 57 10.09 12.65 -27.62
N GLU A 58 9.65 13.47 -28.58
CA GLU A 58 9.68 14.93 -28.49
C GLU A 58 8.80 15.51 -27.38
N THR A 59 7.66 14.87 -27.11
CA THR A 59 6.74 15.25 -26.04
C THR A 59 7.26 14.95 -24.63
N GLY A 60 8.26 14.07 -24.51
CA GLY A 60 8.87 13.65 -23.25
C GLY A 60 10.08 14.50 -22.84
N LYS A 61 10.69 15.24 -23.77
CA LYS A 61 11.91 16.07 -23.53
C LYS A 61 11.79 16.98 -22.31
N ASN A 62 10.65 17.67 -22.15
CA ASN A 62 10.42 18.56 -21.00
C ASN A 62 10.39 17.79 -19.67
N ALA A 63 9.81 16.58 -19.65
CA ALA A 63 9.75 15.77 -18.44
C ALA A 63 11.12 15.18 -18.10
N VAL A 64 11.86 14.70 -19.11
CA VAL A 64 13.26 14.26 -18.95
C VAL A 64 14.14 15.40 -18.43
N GLN A 65 13.99 16.61 -18.98
CA GLN A 65 14.73 17.78 -18.52
C GLN A 65 14.42 18.12 -17.06
N ARG A 66 13.14 18.13 -16.66
CA ARG A 66 12.75 18.36 -15.26
C ARG A 66 13.31 17.30 -14.31
N LEU A 67 13.26 16.03 -14.69
CA LEU A 67 13.88 14.95 -13.92
C LEU A 67 15.40 15.17 -13.80
N GLY A 68 16.05 15.58 -14.89
CA GLY A 68 17.46 15.93 -14.87
C GLY A 68 17.76 17.10 -13.94
N ASP A 69 17.00 18.18 -14.02
CA ASP A 69 17.17 19.36 -13.17
C ASP A 69 16.95 19.02 -11.68
N ALA A 70 15.96 18.17 -11.37
CA ALA A 70 15.73 17.66 -10.02
C ALA A 70 16.92 16.83 -9.51
N LEU A 71 17.45 15.92 -10.33
CA LEU A 71 18.66 15.14 -10.00
C LEU A 71 19.86 16.06 -9.75
N LYS A 72 20.06 17.08 -10.59
CA LYS A 72 21.16 18.05 -10.47
C LYS A 72 21.04 18.89 -9.21
N SER A 73 19.82 19.28 -8.85
CA SER A 73 19.54 20.00 -7.61
C SER A 73 19.91 19.18 -6.38
N GLY A 74 19.59 17.87 -6.39
CA GLY A 74 19.96 16.93 -5.34
C GLY A 74 21.45 16.58 -5.30
N MET A 75 22.18 16.74 -6.41
CA MET A 75 23.59 16.40 -6.54
C MET A 75 24.41 17.59 -7.06
N GLN A 76 24.43 18.67 -6.27
CA GLN A 76 25.13 19.90 -6.65
C GLN A 76 26.59 19.61 -7.05
N GLY A 77 27.01 20.13 -8.22
CA GLY A 77 28.35 19.93 -8.78
C GLY A 77 28.46 18.77 -9.79
N SER A 78 27.44 17.92 -9.94
CA SER A 78 27.44 16.76 -10.85
C SER A 78 26.68 16.95 -12.16
N GLY A 79 26.32 18.19 -12.51
CA GLY A 79 25.47 18.51 -13.66
C GLY A 79 25.84 17.79 -14.96
N GLN A 80 27.12 17.83 -15.33
CA GLN A 80 27.62 17.20 -16.55
C GLN A 80 27.56 15.66 -16.52
N LEU A 81 27.76 15.03 -15.35
CA LEU A 81 27.64 13.58 -15.21
C LEU A 81 26.19 13.14 -15.36
N ILE A 82 25.26 13.89 -14.76
CA ILE A 82 23.83 13.64 -14.87
C ILE A 82 23.38 13.79 -16.32
N ASP A 83 23.80 14.85 -17.02
CA ASP A 83 23.48 15.05 -18.43
C ASP A 83 23.99 13.87 -19.29
N LYS A 84 25.24 13.45 -19.06
CA LYS A 84 25.84 12.31 -19.78
C LYS A 84 25.06 11.00 -19.56
N ILE A 85 24.60 10.73 -18.34
CA ILE A 85 23.83 9.52 -18.01
C ILE A 85 22.40 9.61 -18.56
N ILE A 86 21.77 10.79 -18.54
CA ILE A 86 20.43 10.97 -19.12
C ILE A 86 20.46 10.76 -20.64
N GLU A 87 21.48 11.31 -21.32
CA GLU A 87 21.66 11.13 -22.76
C GLU A 87 22.02 9.68 -23.11
N ASN A 88 22.86 9.03 -22.30
CA ASN A 88 23.26 7.66 -22.49
C ASN A 88 23.34 6.90 -21.14
N PRO A 89 22.26 6.23 -20.71
CA PRO A 89 22.20 5.55 -19.41
C PRO A 89 23.30 4.48 -19.22
N SER A 90 23.82 3.90 -20.30
CA SER A 90 24.90 2.92 -20.24
C SER A 90 26.24 3.50 -19.77
N GLU A 91 26.40 4.82 -19.75
CA GLU A 91 27.59 5.49 -19.21
C GLU A 91 27.66 5.39 -17.69
N SER A 92 26.58 5.01 -17.01
CA SER A 92 26.59 4.74 -15.58
C SER A 92 27.25 3.41 -15.20
N GLY A 93 27.40 2.48 -16.16
CA GLY A 93 27.76 1.09 -15.88
C GLY A 93 26.59 0.23 -15.34
N ILE A 94 25.39 0.78 -15.16
CA ILE A 94 24.19 0.08 -14.66
C ILE A 94 23.31 -0.42 -15.82
N ASP A 95 22.81 -1.65 -15.73
CA ASP A 95 21.88 -2.22 -16.72
C ASP A 95 20.41 -1.93 -16.36
N PHE A 96 19.92 -0.76 -16.79
CA PHE A 96 18.52 -0.35 -16.61
C PHE A 96 17.50 -1.19 -17.43
N ARG A 97 17.96 -2.15 -18.25
CA ARG A 97 17.06 -3.12 -18.90
C ARG A 97 16.65 -4.24 -17.97
N ARG A 98 17.32 -4.38 -16.82
CA ARG A 98 16.98 -5.32 -15.75
C ARG A 98 16.16 -4.62 -14.67
N ASN A 99 15.45 -5.41 -13.87
CA ASN A 99 14.66 -4.88 -12.78
C ASN A 99 15.58 -4.27 -11.71
N LEU A 100 15.16 -3.12 -11.18
CA LEU A 100 15.72 -2.56 -9.95
C LEU A 100 14.94 -3.15 -8.78
N TYR A 101 15.65 -3.54 -7.73
CA TYR A 101 15.03 -4.01 -6.50
C TYR A 101 15.27 -3.03 -5.37
N PHE A 102 14.24 -2.77 -4.58
CA PHE A 102 14.34 -2.08 -3.29
C PHE A 102 13.91 -3.07 -2.22
N PHE A 103 14.58 -3.06 -1.09
CA PHE A 103 14.24 -3.96 -0.01
C PHE A 103 14.40 -3.30 1.35
N MET A 104 13.70 -3.87 2.33
CA MET A 104 13.89 -3.58 3.74
C MET A 104 13.94 -4.91 4.48
N GLU A 105 14.98 -5.11 5.27
CA GLU A 105 15.10 -6.26 6.15
C GLU A 105 14.09 -6.17 7.30
N SER A 106 13.80 -7.32 7.90
CA SER A 106 12.93 -7.39 9.07
C SER A 106 13.38 -6.44 10.19
N GLN A 107 12.41 -5.83 10.89
CA GLN A 107 12.66 -4.80 11.91
C GLN A 107 13.42 -3.56 11.42
N SER A 108 13.48 -3.33 10.10
CA SER A 108 14.18 -2.19 9.51
C SER A 108 15.66 -2.10 9.92
N ILE A 109 16.32 -3.26 10.04
CA ILE A 109 17.76 -3.34 10.36
C ILE A 109 18.59 -2.69 9.26
N SER A 110 18.27 -3.00 8.00
CA SER A 110 18.81 -2.30 6.85
C SER A 110 17.73 -2.11 5.78
N ALA A 111 17.95 -1.13 4.92
CA ALA A 111 17.20 -0.96 3.70
C ALA A 111 18.16 -0.70 2.55
N GLY A 112 17.79 -1.14 1.36
CA GLY A 112 18.69 -1.06 0.23
C GLY A 112 18.05 -1.03 -1.13
N MET A 113 18.91 -0.76 -2.11
CA MET A 113 18.60 -0.84 -3.54
C MET A 113 19.63 -1.74 -4.21
N LEU A 114 19.17 -2.62 -5.07
CA LEU A 114 19.99 -3.54 -5.84
C LEU A 114 19.76 -3.32 -7.34
N ALA A 115 20.85 -3.18 -8.08
CA ALA A 115 20.87 -3.02 -9.52
C ALA A 115 21.91 -3.92 -10.19
N ARG A 116 21.67 -4.29 -11.45
CA ARG A 116 22.64 -5.07 -12.26
C ARG A 116 23.73 -4.15 -12.82
N VAL A 117 24.99 -4.56 -12.72
CA VAL A 117 26.16 -3.83 -13.26
C VAL A 117 26.54 -4.33 -14.65
N SER A 118 26.18 -3.61 -15.70
CA SER A 118 26.63 -3.96 -17.06
C SER A 118 28.15 -3.78 -17.29
N ASP A 119 28.78 -2.83 -16.60
CA ASP A 119 30.19 -2.49 -16.79
C ASP A 119 30.78 -1.92 -15.49
N GLU A 120 31.60 -2.72 -14.80
CA GLU A 120 32.25 -2.35 -13.53
C GLU A 120 33.19 -1.16 -13.68
N GLY A 121 33.92 -1.07 -14.80
CA GLY A 121 34.88 0.00 -15.04
C GLY A 121 34.18 1.36 -15.19
N LYS A 122 33.08 1.40 -15.94
CA LYS A 122 32.25 2.62 -16.05
C LYS A 122 31.63 3.02 -14.71
N LEU A 123 31.19 2.04 -13.91
CA LEU A 123 30.65 2.32 -12.58
C LEU A 123 31.73 2.86 -11.62
N GLU A 124 32.94 2.30 -11.67
CA GLU A 124 34.08 2.80 -10.90
C GLU A 124 34.46 4.24 -11.33
N GLU A 125 34.50 4.52 -12.64
CA GLU A 125 34.72 5.87 -13.18
C GLU A 125 33.65 6.86 -12.72
N LEU A 126 32.38 6.44 -12.70
CA LEU A 126 31.27 7.23 -12.17
C LEU A 126 31.51 7.60 -10.71
N PHE A 127 31.80 6.62 -9.84
CA PHE A 127 32.05 6.91 -8.42
C PHE A 127 33.32 7.74 -8.20
N LYS A 128 34.38 7.56 -8.99
CA LYS A 128 35.56 8.43 -8.96
C LYS A 128 35.20 9.88 -9.34
N ALA A 129 34.33 10.06 -10.32
CA ALA A 129 33.86 11.38 -10.73
C ALA A 129 33.00 12.05 -9.65
N LEU A 130 32.09 11.29 -9.01
CA LEU A 130 31.30 11.74 -7.86
C LEU A 130 32.19 12.09 -6.65
N SER A 131 33.25 11.31 -6.41
CA SER A 131 34.19 11.59 -5.34
C SER A 131 34.99 12.88 -5.56
N LYS A 132 35.42 13.16 -6.80
CA LYS A 132 36.04 14.45 -7.17
C LYS A 132 35.11 15.65 -6.92
N GLN A 133 33.81 15.42 -6.94
CA GLN A 133 32.77 16.42 -6.66
C GLN A 133 32.33 16.42 -5.18
N GLN A 134 33.01 15.65 -4.32
CA GLN A 134 32.73 15.55 -2.88
C GLN A 134 31.34 14.98 -2.55
N ILE A 135 30.72 14.24 -3.48
CA ILE A 135 29.43 13.59 -3.27
C ILE A 135 29.60 12.28 -2.50
N CYS A 136 30.67 11.54 -2.77
CA CYS A 136 31.01 10.30 -2.07
C CYS A 136 32.50 10.22 -1.71
N SER A 137 32.86 9.29 -0.83
CA SER A 137 34.27 8.99 -0.57
C SER A 137 34.95 8.39 -1.80
N MET A 138 36.29 8.37 -1.82
CA MET A 138 37.01 7.67 -2.87
C MET A 138 36.64 6.18 -2.81
N PRO A 139 36.35 5.52 -3.96
CA PRO A 139 36.12 4.09 -3.98
C PRO A 139 37.33 3.32 -3.44
N MET A 140 37.07 2.32 -2.60
CA MET A 140 38.06 1.42 -2.03
C MET A 140 37.66 -0.02 -2.36
N GLU A 141 38.65 -0.89 -2.49
CA GLU A 141 38.42 -2.32 -2.68
C GLU A 141 38.73 -3.06 -1.37
N GLU A 142 37.75 -3.78 -0.84
CA GLU A 142 37.89 -4.55 0.39
C GLU A 142 36.94 -5.74 0.37
N ASN A 143 37.35 -6.88 0.93
CA ASN A 143 36.50 -8.06 1.07
C ASN A 143 35.85 -8.50 -0.26
N GLY A 144 36.56 -8.39 -1.39
CA GLY A 144 36.10 -8.87 -2.69
C GLY A 144 34.97 -8.06 -3.33
N CYS A 145 34.73 -6.83 -2.86
CA CYS A 145 33.88 -5.84 -3.51
C CYS A 145 34.53 -4.46 -3.46
N SER A 146 34.18 -3.61 -4.41
CA SER A 146 34.51 -2.19 -4.36
C SER A 146 33.40 -1.44 -3.62
N TRP A 147 33.74 -0.41 -2.86
CA TRP A 147 32.75 0.35 -2.09
C TRP A 147 33.10 1.83 -1.90
N THR A 148 32.08 2.63 -1.64
CA THR A 148 32.18 4.06 -1.28
C THR A 148 31.02 4.45 -0.36
N VAL A 149 31.16 5.58 0.35
CA VAL A 149 30.13 6.15 1.21
C VAL A 149 29.62 7.46 0.62
N MET A 150 28.31 7.56 0.47
CA MET A 150 27.59 8.75 -0.03
C MET A 150 26.59 9.21 1.03
N GLY A 151 26.98 10.18 1.86
CA GLY A 151 26.19 10.59 3.01
C GLY A 151 25.98 9.43 4.00
N ASN A 152 24.72 9.04 4.21
CA ASN A 152 24.33 7.92 5.09
C ASN A 152 24.14 6.58 4.34
N VAL A 153 24.62 6.49 3.11
CA VAL A 153 24.47 5.29 2.26
C VAL A 153 25.85 4.70 1.96
N LEU A 154 25.98 3.40 2.14
CA LEU A 154 27.10 2.60 1.62
C LEU A 154 26.73 2.10 0.22
N ALA A 155 27.55 2.42 -0.76
CA ALA A 155 27.46 1.82 -2.09
C ALA A 155 28.56 0.77 -2.24
N ALA A 156 28.20 -0.49 -2.41
CA ALA A 156 29.13 -1.60 -2.66
C ALA A 156 28.80 -2.26 -3.99
N TYR A 157 29.80 -2.69 -4.75
CA TYR A 157 29.59 -3.27 -6.06
C TYR A 157 30.64 -4.31 -6.44
N THR A 158 30.23 -5.18 -7.35
CA THR A 158 31.06 -6.16 -8.07
C THR A 158 30.84 -6.00 -9.57
N SER A 159 31.46 -6.85 -10.39
CA SER A 159 31.16 -6.94 -11.82
C SER A 159 29.70 -7.31 -12.15
N ASP A 160 28.95 -7.87 -11.20
CA ASP A 160 27.58 -8.32 -11.42
C ASP A 160 26.52 -7.40 -10.78
N ALA A 161 26.77 -6.88 -9.57
CA ALA A 161 25.75 -6.23 -8.76
C ALA A 161 26.24 -4.91 -8.16
N LEU A 162 25.36 -3.92 -8.09
CA LEU A 162 25.50 -2.70 -7.31
C LEU A 162 24.45 -2.76 -6.20
N LEU A 163 24.92 -2.68 -4.97
CA LEU A 163 24.13 -2.70 -3.76
C LEU A 163 24.31 -1.39 -3.01
N LEU A 164 23.22 -0.66 -2.81
CA LEU A 164 23.16 0.48 -1.90
C LEU A 164 22.52 0.02 -0.60
N LEU A 165 23.17 0.29 0.53
CA LEU A 165 22.66 -0.02 1.87
C LEU A 165 22.65 1.24 2.74
N ALA A 166 21.59 1.36 3.53
CA ALA A 166 21.48 2.34 4.61
C ALA A 166 20.94 1.64 5.86
N ASP A 167 21.30 2.18 7.03
CA ASP A 167 20.67 1.83 8.29
C ASP A 167 19.53 2.83 8.56
N PRO A 168 18.26 2.41 8.50
CA PRO A 168 17.12 3.26 8.80
C PRO A 168 17.14 3.89 10.20
N ASN A 169 17.94 3.35 11.12
CA ASN A 169 18.08 3.81 12.49
C ASN A 169 19.26 4.78 12.70
N GLY A 170 20.01 5.11 11.64
CA GLY A 170 21.05 6.13 11.66
C GLY A 170 22.46 5.65 12.06
N GLY A 171 22.75 4.35 11.91
CA GLY A 171 24.10 3.80 12.04
C GLY A 171 25.08 4.33 10.98
N ALA A 172 26.38 4.14 11.24
CA ALA A 172 27.41 4.58 10.31
C ALA A 172 27.41 3.67 9.05
N PRO A 173 27.45 4.23 7.83
CA PRO A 173 27.37 3.41 6.61
C PRO A 173 28.48 2.37 6.48
N GLN A 174 29.66 2.67 7.02
CA GLN A 174 30.83 1.77 6.98
C GLN A 174 30.58 0.47 7.76
N ASP A 175 29.72 0.50 8.79
CA ASP A 175 29.37 -0.68 9.58
C ASP A 175 28.62 -1.73 8.74
N LEU A 176 27.99 -1.30 7.63
CA LEU A 176 27.28 -2.16 6.69
C LEU A 176 28.21 -2.85 5.67
N LEU A 177 29.52 -2.57 5.67
CA LEU A 177 30.45 -3.14 4.68
C LEU A 177 30.52 -4.66 4.73
N HIS A 178 30.54 -5.21 5.95
CA HIS A 178 30.54 -6.66 6.12
C HIS A 178 29.26 -7.28 5.56
N THR A 179 28.10 -6.70 5.88
CA THR A 179 26.79 -7.10 5.35
C THR A 179 26.77 -7.02 3.83
N ALA A 180 27.22 -5.91 3.25
CA ALA A 180 27.27 -5.72 1.80
C ALA A 180 28.12 -6.79 1.11
N SER A 181 29.31 -7.06 1.64
CA SER A 181 30.22 -8.10 1.12
C SER A 181 29.60 -9.49 1.20
N MET A 182 28.89 -9.80 2.28
CA MET A 182 28.19 -11.09 2.44
C MET A 182 27.05 -11.25 1.43
N LEU A 183 26.22 -10.22 1.27
CA LEU A 183 25.11 -10.23 0.30
C LEU A 183 25.62 -10.35 -1.14
N LEU A 184 26.64 -9.58 -1.52
CA LEU A 184 27.22 -9.61 -2.88
C LEU A 184 27.90 -10.93 -3.25
N ARG A 185 28.15 -11.83 -2.27
CA ARG A 185 28.74 -13.16 -2.49
C ARG A 185 27.72 -14.29 -2.57
N GLN A 186 26.44 -14.01 -2.32
CA GLN A 186 25.38 -15.01 -2.32
C GLN A 186 25.23 -15.66 -3.71
N GLY A 187 25.10 -16.99 -3.72
CA GLY A 187 24.82 -17.76 -4.93
C GLY A 187 23.31 -17.95 -5.19
N GLU A 188 22.96 -18.58 -6.31
CA GLU A 188 21.55 -18.73 -6.75
C GLU A 188 20.63 -19.47 -5.77
N LYS A 189 21.18 -20.27 -4.85
CA LYS A 189 20.44 -21.05 -3.85
C LYS A 189 20.41 -20.37 -2.48
N GLU A 190 20.90 -19.14 -2.39
CA GLU A 190 20.97 -18.33 -1.19
C GLU A 190 20.15 -17.05 -1.35
N GLY A 191 19.99 -16.31 -0.26
CA GLY A 191 19.29 -15.03 -0.26
C GLY A 191 17.79 -15.13 -0.56
N TYR A 192 17.16 -13.98 -0.75
CA TYR A 192 15.72 -13.89 -1.04
C TYR A 192 15.34 -14.62 -2.33
N ARG A 193 16.28 -14.65 -3.29
CA ARG A 193 16.12 -15.30 -4.60
C ARG A 193 15.69 -16.76 -4.49
N ALA A 194 16.17 -17.47 -3.48
CA ALA A 194 15.89 -18.88 -3.26
C ALA A 194 14.49 -19.15 -2.67
N THR A 195 13.77 -18.10 -2.25
CA THR A 195 12.46 -18.24 -1.59
C THR A 195 11.32 -18.48 -2.59
N SER A 196 10.24 -19.09 -2.11
CA SER A 196 8.99 -19.17 -2.88
C SER A 196 8.39 -17.79 -3.18
N ASP A 197 8.64 -16.81 -2.30
CA ASP A 197 8.09 -15.46 -2.40
C ASP A 197 8.71 -14.73 -3.60
N PHE A 198 10.03 -14.86 -3.79
CA PHE A 198 10.69 -14.34 -4.99
C PHE A 198 10.18 -15.01 -6.27
N ALA A 199 9.98 -16.33 -6.26
CA ALA A 199 9.39 -17.03 -7.40
C ALA A 199 7.98 -16.51 -7.74
N ARG A 200 7.17 -16.16 -6.72
CA ARG A 200 5.87 -15.50 -6.94
C ARG A 200 6.02 -14.12 -7.56
N MET A 201 6.92 -13.28 -7.04
CA MET A 201 7.19 -11.96 -7.61
C MET A 201 7.62 -12.05 -9.09
N LYS A 202 8.48 -13.01 -9.44
CA LYS A 202 8.94 -13.20 -10.83
C LYS A 202 7.84 -13.67 -11.78
N SER A 203 6.78 -14.28 -11.26
CA SER A 203 5.62 -14.70 -12.06
C SER A 203 4.61 -13.59 -12.33
N GLY A 204 4.70 -12.48 -11.59
CA GLY A 204 3.84 -11.31 -11.78
C GLY A 204 4.21 -10.53 -13.05
N ASN A 205 3.23 -9.77 -13.56
CA ASN A 205 3.37 -9.01 -14.81
C ASN A 205 3.18 -7.50 -14.59
N GLY A 206 3.11 -7.05 -13.34
CA GLY A 206 3.05 -5.63 -13.00
C GLY A 206 4.30 -4.84 -13.41
N ASP A 207 4.13 -3.54 -13.60
CA ASP A 207 5.23 -2.59 -13.83
C ASP A 207 6.07 -2.38 -12.57
N VAL A 208 5.40 -2.46 -11.41
CA VAL A 208 6.00 -2.52 -10.09
C VAL A 208 5.34 -3.68 -9.33
N ILE A 209 6.15 -4.53 -8.72
CA ILE A 209 5.67 -5.64 -7.90
C ILE A 209 6.29 -5.51 -6.52
N ALA A 210 5.47 -5.42 -5.49
CA ALA A 210 5.91 -5.38 -4.10
C ALA A 210 5.40 -6.62 -3.37
N LEU A 211 6.25 -7.29 -2.61
CA LEU A 211 5.85 -8.32 -1.67
C LEU A 211 6.35 -7.91 -0.29
N GLY A 212 5.42 -7.73 0.63
CA GLY A 212 5.72 -7.33 1.99
C GLY A 212 5.08 -8.27 3.01
N THR A 213 5.68 -8.33 4.19
CA THR A 213 5.11 -9.03 5.34
C THR A 213 4.80 -8.04 6.46
N LEU A 214 3.99 -8.48 7.44
CA LEU A 214 3.61 -7.65 8.57
C LEU A 214 4.81 -7.26 9.46
N ASP A 215 5.91 -8.01 9.41
CA ASP A 215 7.14 -7.73 10.18
C ASP A 215 7.89 -6.47 9.71
N LEU A 216 7.50 -5.92 8.57
CA LEU A 216 7.95 -4.62 8.07
C LEU A 216 7.52 -3.48 8.97
N ILE A 217 6.35 -3.60 9.60
CA ILE A 217 5.73 -2.52 10.36
C ILE A 217 6.36 -2.49 11.76
N PRO A 218 6.96 -1.36 12.19
CA PRO A 218 7.55 -1.28 13.52
C PRO A 218 6.59 -1.69 14.63
N GLY A 219 7.12 -2.42 15.61
CA GLY A 219 6.36 -2.98 16.73
C GLY A 219 5.40 -1.99 17.40
N ARG A 220 5.78 -0.72 17.54
CA ARG A 220 4.94 0.33 18.14
C ARG A 220 3.61 0.58 17.41
N TYR A 221 3.57 0.36 16.10
CA TYR A 221 2.38 0.59 15.28
C TYR A 221 1.52 -0.67 15.17
N VAL A 222 2.15 -1.86 15.14
CA VAL A 222 1.44 -3.12 14.96
C VAL A 222 1.00 -3.73 16.30
N THR A 223 1.72 -3.51 17.40
CA THR A 223 1.38 -4.07 18.73
C THR A 223 -0.06 -3.75 19.15
N PRO A 224 -0.57 -2.51 19.02
CA PRO A 224 -1.97 -2.22 19.32
C PRO A 224 -2.96 -3.02 18.45
N MET A 225 -2.62 -3.30 17.19
CA MET A 225 -3.46 -4.08 16.27
C MET A 225 -3.46 -5.58 16.60
N MET A 226 -2.39 -6.06 17.24
CA MET A 226 -2.23 -7.47 17.62
C MET A 226 -2.86 -7.80 18.98
N MET A 227 -3.31 -6.81 19.74
CA MET A 227 -3.91 -7.04 21.06
C MET A 227 -5.15 -7.94 20.93
N GLY A 228 -5.13 -9.10 21.58
CA GLY A 228 -6.25 -10.05 21.53
C GLY A 228 -6.12 -11.12 20.44
N ILE A 229 -5.11 -11.02 19.57
CA ILE A 229 -4.72 -12.09 18.66
C ILE A 229 -3.79 -13.07 19.41
N SER A 230 -3.81 -14.36 19.02
CA SER A 230 -2.94 -15.37 19.62
C SER A 230 -1.46 -14.98 19.49
N GLY A 231 -0.70 -15.20 20.57
CA GLY A 231 0.75 -15.04 20.59
C GLY A 231 1.50 -16.03 19.68
N ASP A 232 0.82 -17.06 19.16
CA ASP A 232 1.36 -18.00 18.19
C ASP A 232 1.47 -17.42 16.77
N MET A 233 0.83 -16.27 16.51
CA MET A 233 0.84 -15.60 15.21
C MET A 233 2.25 -15.10 14.87
N LYS A 234 2.73 -15.45 13.67
CA LYS A 234 4.03 -15.03 13.14
C LYS A 234 3.88 -13.93 12.10
N MET A 235 4.35 -12.73 12.42
CA MET A 235 4.23 -11.55 11.53
C MET A 235 4.82 -11.80 10.14
N LYS A 236 5.98 -12.47 10.07
CA LYS A 236 6.64 -12.82 8.80
C LYS A 236 5.80 -13.73 7.88
N ASP A 237 4.85 -14.45 8.45
CA ASP A 237 3.98 -15.38 7.73
C ASP A 237 2.64 -14.72 7.34
N VAL A 238 2.46 -13.43 7.65
CA VAL A 238 1.34 -12.58 7.20
C VAL A 238 1.83 -11.72 6.05
N LYS A 239 1.43 -12.04 4.83
CA LYS A 239 2.08 -11.56 3.60
C LYS A 239 1.08 -11.02 2.60
N CYS A 240 1.46 -9.96 1.91
CA CYS A 240 0.68 -9.39 0.81
C CYS A 240 1.60 -9.07 -0.36
N MET A 241 1.17 -9.46 -1.56
CA MET A 241 1.79 -9.05 -2.82
C MET A 241 0.91 -8.02 -3.50
N ALA A 242 1.50 -6.91 -3.95
CA ALA A 242 0.84 -5.88 -4.74
C ALA A 242 1.49 -5.78 -6.12
N GLU A 243 0.70 -5.90 -7.17
CA GLU A 243 1.12 -5.72 -8.56
C GLU A 243 0.50 -4.43 -9.12
N VAL A 244 1.35 -3.42 -9.36
CA VAL A 244 0.94 -2.13 -9.93
C VAL A 244 1.10 -2.17 -11.44
N THR A 245 0.04 -1.84 -12.15
CA THR A 245 0.07 -1.68 -13.61
C THR A 245 -0.42 -0.30 -14.00
N PHE A 246 0.36 0.38 -14.84
CA PHE A 246 0.04 1.67 -15.41
C PHE A 246 -0.52 1.50 -16.82
N GLY A 247 -1.60 2.21 -17.12
CA GLY A 247 -2.24 2.23 -18.43
C GLY A 247 -2.79 3.60 -18.79
N GLU A 248 -3.33 3.71 -20.00
CA GLU A 248 -4.05 4.91 -20.42
C GLU A 248 -5.29 5.09 -19.54
N GLY A 249 -5.44 6.28 -18.96
CA GLY A 249 -6.58 6.65 -18.14
C GLY A 249 -6.67 5.97 -16.78
N LYS A 250 -5.78 5.03 -16.43
CA LYS A 250 -5.84 4.31 -15.15
C LYS A 250 -4.53 3.72 -14.63
N MET A 251 -4.48 3.57 -13.31
CA MET A 251 -3.55 2.69 -12.60
C MET A 251 -4.37 1.60 -11.91
N THR A 252 -3.92 0.36 -11.99
CA THR A 252 -4.49 -0.76 -11.24
C THR A 252 -3.47 -1.30 -10.26
N VAL A 253 -3.91 -1.66 -9.05
CA VAL A 253 -3.12 -2.38 -8.06
C VAL A 253 -3.88 -3.64 -7.69
N ASP A 254 -3.33 -4.79 -8.09
CA ASP A 254 -3.85 -6.10 -7.71
C ASP A 254 -3.14 -6.57 -6.45
N PHE A 255 -3.89 -6.75 -5.38
CA PHE A 255 -3.40 -7.30 -4.12
C PHE A 255 -3.72 -8.79 -4.05
N THR A 256 -2.73 -9.58 -3.67
CA THR A 256 -2.87 -11.02 -3.39
C THR A 256 -2.39 -11.29 -1.97
N ASP A 257 -3.30 -11.80 -1.15
CA ASP A 257 -2.99 -12.34 0.17
C ASP A 257 -2.17 -13.63 0.02
N LEU A 258 -0.94 -13.61 0.53
CA LEU A 258 -0.02 -14.74 0.54
C LEU A 258 0.21 -15.27 1.95
N THR A 259 -0.64 -14.90 2.90
CA THR A 259 -0.53 -15.28 4.31
C THR A 259 -0.51 -16.80 4.46
N THR A 260 0.52 -17.29 5.13
CA THR A 260 0.70 -18.71 5.49
C THR A 260 0.44 -18.97 6.97
N ASP A 261 0.39 -17.92 7.80
CA ASP A 261 0.16 -18.02 9.23
C ASP A 261 -1.19 -18.70 9.56
N PRO A 262 -1.21 -19.77 10.37
CA PRO A 262 -2.43 -20.51 10.69
C PRO A 262 -3.47 -19.70 11.47
N VAL A 263 -3.05 -18.82 12.38
CA VAL A 263 -3.96 -17.99 13.19
C VAL A 263 -4.70 -17.03 12.27
N MET A 264 -3.97 -16.35 11.39
CA MET A 264 -4.57 -15.41 10.44
C MET A 264 -5.46 -16.10 9.40
N LYS A 265 -5.08 -17.30 8.93
CA LYS A 265 -5.95 -18.11 8.06
C LYS A 265 -7.28 -18.46 8.73
N GLN A 266 -7.25 -18.89 9.99
CA GLN A 266 -8.46 -19.18 10.75
C GLN A 266 -9.33 -17.93 10.94
N MET A 267 -8.73 -16.78 11.26
CA MET A 267 -9.45 -15.51 11.39
C MET A 267 -10.12 -15.11 10.07
N LYS A 268 -9.40 -15.27 8.95
CA LYS A 268 -9.92 -15.01 7.61
C LYS A 268 -11.10 -15.92 7.26
N ASP A 269 -10.98 -17.23 7.50
CA ASP A 269 -12.06 -18.19 7.26
C ASP A 269 -13.32 -17.82 8.05
N ARG A 270 -13.14 -17.32 9.28
CA ARG A 270 -14.25 -16.84 10.11
C ARG A 270 -14.88 -15.56 9.57
N GLN A 271 -14.07 -14.57 9.18
CA GLN A 271 -14.56 -13.34 8.54
C GLN A 271 -15.38 -13.66 7.28
N MET A 272 -14.97 -14.65 6.50
CA MET A 272 -15.66 -15.09 5.28
C MET A 272 -17.05 -15.71 5.54
N GLN A 273 -17.33 -16.15 6.77
CA GLN A 273 -18.65 -16.64 7.20
C GLN A 273 -19.57 -15.52 7.73
N VAL A 274 -18.97 -14.41 8.18
CA VAL A 274 -19.66 -13.22 8.69
C VAL A 274 -20.09 -12.31 7.54
N PHE A 275 -19.18 -12.10 6.58
CA PHE A 275 -19.41 -11.19 5.46
C PHE A 275 -19.89 -11.95 4.22
N GLY A 276 -20.96 -11.45 3.61
CA GLY A 276 -21.55 -11.99 2.39
C GLY A 276 -21.08 -11.28 1.12
N LYS A 277 -21.87 -11.40 0.05
CA LYS A 277 -21.70 -10.65 -1.19
C LYS A 277 -22.73 -9.52 -1.24
N VAL A 278 -22.31 -8.32 -1.57
CA VAL A 278 -23.20 -7.17 -1.68
C VAL A 278 -24.13 -7.31 -2.88
N SER A 279 -25.40 -6.93 -2.70
CA SER A 279 -26.39 -6.90 -3.76
C SER A 279 -26.33 -5.62 -4.59
N GLY A 280 -25.79 -4.54 -4.00
CA GLY A 280 -25.78 -3.19 -4.59
C GLY A 280 -27.12 -2.45 -4.40
N LYS A 281 -27.92 -2.83 -3.39
CA LYS A 281 -29.24 -2.26 -3.08
C LYS A 281 -29.18 -0.74 -2.88
N TYR A 282 -28.15 -0.26 -2.18
CA TYR A 282 -28.05 1.15 -1.79
C TYR A 282 -27.45 2.08 -2.85
N LEU A 283 -27.13 1.59 -4.05
CA LEU A 283 -26.56 2.45 -5.10
C LEU A 283 -27.52 3.55 -5.57
N ASP A 284 -28.83 3.28 -5.52
CA ASP A 284 -29.87 4.24 -5.95
C ASP A 284 -30.19 5.29 -4.86
N PHE A 285 -29.65 5.14 -3.65
CA PHE A 285 -29.94 6.01 -2.50
C PHE A 285 -29.04 7.23 -2.46
N PHE A 286 -28.02 7.28 -3.32
CA PHE A 286 -26.97 8.28 -3.30
C PHE A 286 -26.77 8.89 -4.68
N PRO A 287 -26.63 10.23 -4.76
CA PRO A 287 -26.28 10.91 -6.01
C PRO A 287 -24.92 10.44 -6.57
N ALA A 288 -24.76 10.50 -7.90
CA ALA A 288 -23.51 10.11 -8.58
C ALA A 288 -22.27 10.91 -8.14
N ASN A 289 -22.46 12.13 -7.61
CA ASN A 289 -21.38 12.99 -7.12
C ASN A 289 -21.06 12.80 -5.62
N THR A 290 -21.58 11.74 -4.98
CA THR A 290 -21.28 11.43 -3.58
C THR A 290 -19.76 11.26 -3.36
N GLY A 291 -19.22 11.91 -2.32
CA GLY A 291 -17.77 11.99 -2.08
C GLY A 291 -17.11 10.64 -1.85
N PHE A 292 -17.64 9.81 -0.94
CA PHE A 292 -17.23 8.43 -0.78
C PHE A 292 -18.43 7.51 -0.54
N TRP A 293 -18.25 6.23 -0.86
CA TRP A 293 -19.24 5.18 -0.66
C TRP A 293 -18.53 3.87 -0.33
N LEU A 294 -18.99 3.17 0.71
CA LEU A 294 -18.52 1.85 1.12
C LEU A 294 -19.74 0.94 1.25
N SER A 295 -19.64 -0.30 0.78
CA SER A 295 -20.65 -1.30 1.06
C SER A 295 -20.05 -2.68 1.35
N VAL A 296 -20.69 -3.34 2.32
CA VAL A 296 -20.43 -4.71 2.73
C VAL A 296 -21.77 -5.41 2.98
N ASN A 297 -21.78 -6.74 2.93
CA ASN A 297 -22.93 -7.53 3.34
C ASN A 297 -22.58 -8.27 4.61
N VAL A 298 -23.42 -8.21 5.64
CA VAL A 298 -23.08 -8.71 6.99
C VAL A 298 -24.20 -9.56 7.58
N ASP A 299 -23.81 -10.65 8.23
CA ASP A 299 -24.61 -11.38 9.21
C ASP A 299 -24.22 -10.86 10.61
N GLY A 300 -25.00 -9.91 11.12
CA GLY A 300 -24.63 -9.17 12.33
C GLY A 300 -24.60 -10.04 13.58
N LYS A 301 -25.41 -11.11 13.66
CA LYS A 301 -25.32 -12.08 14.76
C LYS A 301 -23.96 -12.77 14.77
N LYS A 302 -23.50 -13.27 13.63
CA LYS A 302 -22.16 -13.87 13.52
C LYS A 302 -21.05 -12.85 13.74
N ALA A 303 -21.25 -11.61 13.32
CA ALA A 303 -20.31 -10.52 13.58
C ALA A 303 -20.15 -10.27 15.09
N TYR A 304 -21.26 -10.25 15.83
CA TYR A 304 -21.26 -10.13 17.29
C TYR A 304 -20.55 -11.31 17.96
N GLU A 305 -20.86 -12.55 17.54
CA GLU A 305 -20.18 -13.75 18.04
C GLU A 305 -18.66 -13.69 17.79
N MET A 306 -18.24 -13.23 16.60
CA MET A 306 -16.82 -13.04 16.28
C MET A 306 -16.17 -11.94 17.15
N LEU A 307 -16.87 -10.84 17.45
CA LEU A 307 -16.37 -9.79 18.35
C LEU A 307 -16.20 -10.30 19.79
N LYS A 308 -17.11 -11.15 20.28
CA LYS A 308 -17.02 -11.76 21.62
C LYS A 308 -15.85 -12.71 21.79
N GLU A 309 -15.32 -13.28 20.71
CA GLU A 309 -14.13 -14.12 20.79
C GLU A 309 -12.85 -13.29 20.95
N HIS A 310 -12.89 -12.00 20.59
CA HIS A 310 -11.75 -11.12 20.72
C HIS A 310 -11.67 -10.55 22.16
N PRO A 311 -10.62 -10.83 22.95
CA PRO A 311 -10.59 -10.50 24.37
C PRO A 311 -10.85 -9.03 24.70
N VAL A 312 -10.31 -8.11 23.88
CA VAL A 312 -10.50 -6.66 24.06
C VAL A 312 -11.94 -6.26 23.82
N PHE A 313 -12.57 -6.79 22.77
CA PHE A 313 -13.94 -6.42 22.41
C PHE A 313 -14.94 -7.10 23.34
N ASN A 314 -14.70 -8.36 23.72
CA ASN A 314 -15.53 -9.04 24.69
C ASN A 314 -15.59 -8.28 26.01
N ASN A 315 -14.44 -7.86 26.53
CA ASN A 315 -14.38 -7.06 27.75
C ASN A 315 -15.12 -5.72 27.60
N GLN A 316 -15.01 -5.06 26.44
CA GLN A 316 -15.76 -3.81 26.18
C GLN A 316 -17.27 -4.03 26.09
N LEU A 317 -17.71 -5.16 25.52
CA LEU A 317 -19.13 -5.51 25.41
C LEU A 317 -19.71 -5.93 26.78
N GLU A 318 -19.00 -6.76 27.53
CA GLU A 318 -19.43 -7.27 28.84
C GLU A 318 -19.39 -6.20 29.94
N ASN A 319 -18.38 -5.32 29.93
CA ASN A 319 -18.19 -4.28 30.95
C ASN A 319 -18.57 -2.88 30.45
N SER A 320 -19.37 -2.79 29.38
CA SER A 320 -19.87 -1.51 28.89
C SER A 320 -20.71 -0.82 29.96
N MET A 321 -20.41 0.45 30.22
CA MET A 321 -21.25 1.32 31.06
C MET A 321 -22.51 1.77 30.33
N MET A 322 -22.63 1.49 29.03
CA MET A 322 -23.83 1.80 28.25
C MET A 322 -24.86 0.67 28.44
N PRO A 323 -26.03 0.93 29.02
CA PRO A 323 -27.12 -0.04 29.19
C PRO A 323 -27.83 -0.27 27.87
N VAL A 324 -27.10 -0.76 26.86
CA VAL A 324 -27.65 -1.12 25.56
C VAL A 324 -27.37 -2.58 25.28
N ASP A 325 -28.36 -3.25 24.70
CA ASP A 325 -28.25 -4.62 24.26
C ASP A 325 -27.55 -4.67 22.91
N PHE A 326 -26.21 -4.75 22.96
CA PHE A 326 -25.40 -4.88 21.77
C PHE A 326 -25.74 -6.15 20.97
N GLU A 327 -26.07 -7.26 21.64
CA GLU A 327 -26.43 -8.49 20.92
C GLU A 327 -27.69 -8.28 20.09
N ALA A 328 -28.71 -7.62 20.65
CA ALA A 328 -29.93 -7.28 19.92
C ALA A 328 -29.67 -6.34 18.74
N ILE A 329 -28.86 -5.28 18.94
CA ILE A 329 -28.50 -4.33 17.87
C ILE A 329 -27.80 -5.05 16.71
N PHE A 330 -26.76 -5.84 17.01
CA PHE A 330 -26.00 -6.55 15.98
C PHE A 330 -26.84 -7.66 15.33
N SER A 331 -27.59 -8.43 16.12
CA SER A 331 -28.39 -9.55 15.58
C SER A 331 -29.51 -9.10 14.63
N ALA A 332 -29.98 -7.85 14.77
CA ALA A 332 -30.94 -7.27 13.85
C ALA A 332 -30.34 -6.99 12.46
N LEU A 333 -29.02 -6.75 12.36
CA LEU A 333 -28.36 -6.45 11.09
C LEU A 333 -28.23 -7.71 10.23
N LYS A 334 -28.86 -7.71 9.05
CA LYS A 334 -28.82 -8.86 8.14
C LYS A 334 -29.02 -8.45 6.69
N GLY A 335 -27.92 -8.38 5.96
CA GLY A 335 -27.95 -8.04 4.54
C GLY A 335 -26.92 -6.97 4.20
N ASP A 336 -27.25 -6.12 3.22
CA ASP A 336 -26.35 -5.06 2.80
C ASP A 336 -26.28 -3.97 3.87
N MET A 337 -25.09 -3.40 4.00
CA MET A 337 -24.81 -2.16 4.70
C MET A 337 -24.07 -1.24 3.73
N ALA A 338 -24.37 0.06 3.79
CA ALA A 338 -23.68 1.08 3.03
C ALA A 338 -23.40 2.30 3.89
N ILE A 339 -22.23 2.91 3.72
CA ILE A 339 -21.86 4.19 4.33
C ILE A 339 -21.48 5.12 3.20
N ALA A 340 -22.05 6.32 3.19
CA ALA A 340 -21.78 7.31 2.16
C ALA A 340 -21.69 8.71 2.74
N GLY A 341 -20.94 9.60 2.09
CA GLY A 341 -20.83 10.97 2.56
C GLY A 341 -19.73 11.79 1.89
N ASP A 342 -19.36 12.87 2.57
CA ASP A 342 -18.26 13.76 2.21
C ASP A 342 -17.35 13.93 3.43
N LEU A 343 -16.11 13.45 3.29
CA LEU A 343 -15.10 13.48 4.36
C LEU A 343 -14.70 14.90 4.75
N LEU A 344 -14.60 15.82 3.79
CA LEU A 344 -14.12 17.19 4.04
C LEU A 344 -15.21 18.05 4.67
N ALA A 345 -16.45 17.87 4.21
CA ALA A 345 -17.64 18.49 4.77
C ALA A 345 -18.07 17.87 6.11
N ASN A 346 -17.45 16.75 6.51
CA ASN A 346 -17.77 16.00 7.72
C ASN A 346 -19.25 15.61 7.79
N LYS A 347 -19.79 15.08 6.69
CA LYS A 347 -21.18 14.60 6.60
C LYS A 347 -21.21 13.17 6.15
N PHE A 348 -22.03 12.34 6.79
CA PHE A 348 -22.20 10.95 6.39
C PHE A 348 -23.59 10.43 6.73
N ILE A 349 -24.01 9.37 6.04
CA ILE A 349 -25.12 8.52 6.42
C ILE A 349 -24.73 7.06 6.20
N ALA A 350 -25.08 6.22 7.16
CA ALA A 350 -25.01 4.78 7.08
C ALA A 350 -26.42 4.21 6.96
N TYR A 351 -26.60 3.22 6.09
CA TYR A 351 -27.80 2.40 5.98
C TYR A 351 -27.45 0.94 6.18
N ALA A 352 -28.33 0.18 6.83
CA ALA A 352 -28.21 -1.27 6.94
C ALA A 352 -29.57 -1.97 6.85
N ASP A 353 -29.58 -3.15 6.23
CA ASP A 353 -30.72 -4.04 6.25
C ASP A 353 -30.93 -4.58 7.66
N VAL A 354 -32.17 -4.49 8.15
CA VAL A 354 -32.56 -5.02 9.47
C VAL A 354 -33.73 -5.99 9.37
N THR A 355 -33.75 -6.99 10.26
CA THR A 355 -34.84 -7.99 10.34
C THR A 355 -36.06 -7.46 11.08
N ASP A 356 -35.86 -6.52 12.00
CA ASP A 356 -36.88 -5.90 12.83
C ASP A 356 -36.37 -4.54 13.35
N ASN A 357 -37.20 -3.79 14.07
CA ASN A 357 -36.85 -2.52 14.70
C ASN A 357 -36.94 -2.58 16.24
N GLY A 358 -37.12 -3.77 16.82
CA GLY A 358 -37.33 -3.95 18.26
C GLY A 358 -36.09 -3.53 19.06
N PHE A 359 -34.90 -3.75 18.50
CA PHE A 359 -33.63 -3.35 19.09
C PHE A 359 -33.56 -1.85 19.40
N LEU A 360 -34.30 -0.97 18.70
CA LEU A 360 -34.30 0.47 18.97
C LEU A 360 -34.75 0.81 20.39
N GLN A 361 -35.56 -0.04 21.02
CA GLN A 361 -36.03 0.19 22.38
C GLN A 361 -34.89 0.16 23.41
N THR A 362 -33.78 -0.54 23.12
CA THR A 362 -32.65 -0.58 24.06
C THR A 362 -32.01 0.78 24.27
N PHE A 363 -32.14 1.72 23.33
CA PHE A 363 -31.61 3.07 23.49
C PHE A 363 -32.39 3.88 24.53
N GLU A 364 -33.63 3.51 24.85
CA GLU A 364 -34.42 4.16 25.91
C GLU A 364 -33.73 4.04 27.28
N ASP A 365 -33.01 2.94 27.50
CA ASP A 365 -32.26 2.68 28.73
C ASP A 365 -31.06 3.62 28.91
N LEU A 366 -30.66 4.36 27.86
CA LEU A 366 -29.66 5.43 27.98
C LEU A 366 -30.21 6.65 28.71
N LYS A 367 -31.53 6.89 28.71
CA LYS A 367 -32.11 8.14 29.25
C LYS A 367 -31.73 8.41 30.71
N PRO A 368 -31.78 7.45 31.65
CA PRO A 368 -31.33 7.66 33.02
C PRO A 368 -29.88 8.13 33.13
N LEU A 369 -28.96 7.56 32.33
CA LEU A 369 -27.56 7.98 32.32
C LEU A 369 -27.39 9.38 31.73
N LEU A 370 -28.11 9.70 30.65
CA LEU A 370 -28.02 11.01 30.02
C LEU A 370 -28.59 12.12 30.92
N LEU A 371 -29.57 11.82 31.79
CA LEU A 371 -30.05 12.77 32.80
C LEU A 371 -28.94 13.18 33.79
N LEU A 372 -27.99 12.30 34.12
CA LEU A 372 -26.87 12.60 35.02
C LEU A 372 -25.90 13.63 34.43
N THR A 373 -25.94 13.85 33.12
CA THR A 373 -25.09 14.83 32.43
C THR A 373 -25.57 16.27 32.62
N GLY A 374 -26.65 16.49 33.39
CA GLY A 374 -27.22 17.83 33.58
C GLY A 374 -27.75 18.45 32.27
N GLY A 375 -28.07 17.61 31.29
CA GLY A 375 -28.53 18.04 29.96
C GLY A 375 -27.42 18.39 28.98
N GLN A 376 -26.15 18.09 29.28
CA GLN A 376 -25.04 18.21 28.32
C GLN A 376 -25.15 17.18 27.18
N MET A 377 -25.76 16.03 27.43
CA MET A 377 -26.11 15.03 26.43
C MET A 377 -27.58 14.65 26.56
N LYS A 378 -28.26 14.43 25.43
CA LYS A 378 -29.70 14.13 25.38
C LYS A 378 -30.00 13.10 24.30
N LEU A 379 -30.89 12.18 24.62
CA LEU A 379 -31.56 11.33 23.65
C LEU A 379 -32.98 11.87 23.44
N ILE A 380 -33.24 12.39 22.25
CA ILE A 380 -34.50 13.03 21.86
C ILE A 380 -35.25 12.06 20.95
N ASN A 381 -36.47 11.70 21.33
CA ASN A 381 -37.34 10.90 20.48
C ASN A 381 -37.92 11.80 19.36
N ARG A 382 -37.74 11.40 18.10
CA ARG A 382 -38.18 12.11 16.90
C ARG A 382 -39.29 11.36 16.13
N GLY A 383 -39.84 10.30 16.72
CA GLY A 383 -40.88 9.47 16.11
C GLY A 383 -40.89 8.06 16.72
N THR A 384 -41.80 7.20 16.25
CA THR A 384 -41.96 5.84 16.77
C THR A 384 -40.73 4.93 16.55
N SER A 385 -39.86 5.28 15.62
CA SER A 385 -38.63 4.53 15.31
C SER A 385 -37.48 5.46 14.93
N ALA A 386 -37.44 6.67 15.50
CA ALA A 386 -36.45 7.69 15.18
C ALA A 386 -35.96 8.43 16.43
N TYR A 387 -34.66 8.59 16.53
CA TYR A 387 -33.96 9.22 17.65
C TYR A 387 -32.94 10.24 17.17
N GLU A 388 -32.68 11.22 18.02
CA GLU A 388 -31.56 12.15 17.92
C GLU A 388 -30.75 12.09 19.21
N PHE A 389 -29.49 11.71 19.11
CA PHE A 389 -28.50 11.86 20.17
C PHE A 389 -27.80 13.20 20.01
N TRP A 390 -28.12 14.15 20.88
CA TRP A 390 -27.57 15.50 20.89
C TRP A 390 -26.57 15.66 22.03
N MET A 391 -25.46 16.34 21.76
CA MET A 391 -24.51 16.77 22.80
C MET A 391 -24.08 18.22 22.62
N MET A 392 -23.81 18.87 23.74
CA MET A 392 -23.37 20.28 23.79
C MET A 392 -21.94 20.45 23.28
N ASP A 393 -21.05 19.52 23.60
CA ASP A 393 -19.65 19.55 23.20
C ASP A 393 -19.11 18.14 22.89
N GLY A 394 -18.73 17.91 21.64
CA GLY A 394 -18.15 16.65 21.17
C GLY A 394 -16.84 16.26 21.84
N SER A 395 -16.12 17.21 22.42
CA SER A 395 -14.87 16.95 23.14
C SER A 395 -15.03 15.94 24.29
N MET A 396 -16.24 15.85 24.86
CA MET A 396 -16.61 14.90 25.93
C MET A 396 -16.52 13.43 25.51
N LEU A 397 -16.58 13.15 24.21
CA LEU A 397 -16.44 11.80 23.64
C LEU A 397 -15.20 11.68 22.75
N GLY A 398 -14.21 12.57 22.94
CA GLY A 398 -12.99 12.59 22.13
C GLY A 398 -13.20 13.07 20.68
N MET A 399 -14.35 13.69 20.39
CA MET A 399 -14.64 14.29 19.08
C MET A 399 -14.25 15.78 19.05
N ARG A 400 -14.39 16.41 17.88
CA ARG A 400 -14.10 17.85 17.73
C ARG A 400 -15.00 18.70 18.64
N PRO A 401 -14.46 19.79 19.22
CA PRO A 401 -15.26 20.67 20.06
C PRO A 401 -16.49 21.26 19.35
N GLY A 402 -17.57 21.44 20.09
CA GLY A 402 -18.82 22.03 19.62
C GLY A 402 -20.00 21.07 19.64
N SER A 403 -21.19 21.62 19.41
CA SER A 403 -22.42 20.83 19.48
C SER A 403 -22.49 19.81 18.34
N LEU A 404 -22.85 18.58 18.69
CA LEU A 404 -22.99 17.47 17.75
C LEU A 404 -24.35 16.82 17.89
N SER A 405 -24.84 16.27 16.79
CA SER A 405 -26.09 15.54 16.74
C SER A 405 -25.94 14.33 15.83
N PHE A 406 -26.42 13.19 16.29
CA PHE A 406 -26.54 11.98 15.50
C PHE A 406 -27.99 11.56 15.45
N TRP A 407 -28.51 11.37 14.25
CA TRP A 407 -29.85 10.87 14.00
C TRP A 407 -29.79 9.41 13.61
N PHE A 408 -30.64 8.60 14.22
CA PHE A 408 -30.73 7.18 13.90
C PHE A 408 -32.12 6.64 14.11
N GLY A 409 -32.42 5.55 13.44
CA GLY A 409 -33.76 4.98 13.45
C GLY A 409 -33.94 3.91 12.39
N VAL A 410 -35.17 3.46 12.22
CA VAL A 410 -35.55 2.52 11.15
C VAL A 410 -36.61 3.16 10.27
N SER A 411 -36.32 3.24 8.98
CA SER A 411 -37.23 3.72 7.93
C SER A 411 -37.30 2.68 6.81
N ASP A 412 -38.51 2.30 6.42
CA ASP A 412 -38.76 1.31 5.34
C ASP A 412 -37.91 0.02 5.48
N GLY A 413 -37.86 -0.54 6.70
CA GLY A 413 -37.10 -1.76 7.02
C GLY A 413 -35.57 -1.60 6.96
N LYS A 414 -35.05 -0.37 6.96
CA LYS A 414 -33.63 -0.06 6.92
C LYS A 414 -33.25 0.76 8.14
N PHE A 415 -32.23 0.33 8.87
CA PHE A 415 -31.61 1.17 9.90
C PHE A 415 -30.82 2.28 9.23
N TYR A 416 -30.90 3.50 9.76
CA TYR A 416 -30.06 4.62 9.35
C TYR A 416 -29.31 5.21 10.55
N PHE A 417 -28.10 5.72 10.32
CA PHE A 417 -27.31 6.50 11.29
C PHE A 417 -26.57 7.62 10.56
N THR A 418 -26.76 8.87 10.96
CA THR A 418 -26.21 10.04 10.27
C THR A 418 -25.93 11.19 11.23
N ASN A 419 -25.01 12.07 10.84
CA ASN A 419 -24.80 13.37 11.49
C ASN A 419 -25.47 14.54 10.74
N ASP A 420 -26.36 14.27 9.78
CA ASP A 420 -27.16 15.27 9.08
C ASP A 420 -28.55 14.69 8.74
N SER A 421 -29.57 15.07 9.52
CA SER A 421 -30.94 14.55 9.35
C SER A 421 -31.54 14.79 7.97
N ARG A 422 -31.03 15.74 7.19
CA ARG A 422 -31.48 15.99 5.81
C ARG A 422 -31.11 14.87 4.84
N LEU A 423 -30.16 14.00 5.20
CA LEU A 423 -29.75 12.87 4.39
C LEU A 423 -30.70 11.66 4.53
N VAL A 424 -31.52 11.63 5.58
CA VAL A 424 -32.45 10.53 5.84
C VAL A 424 -33.55 10.54 4.79
N ASP A 425 -33.59 9.48 3.98
CA ASP A 425 -34.58 9.24 2.92
C ASP A 425 -34.62 10.37 1.88
N ALA A 426 -33.49 11.06 1.71
CA ALA A 426 -33.33 12.09 0.71
C ALA A 426 -33.56 11.52 -0.70
N SER A 427 -34.36 12.23 -1.51
CA SER A 427 -34.57 11.85 -2.91
C SER A 427 -33.31 12.11 -3.74
N VAL A 428 -32.90 11.15 -4.55
CA VAL A 428 -31.85 11.34 -5.55
C VAL A 428 -32.46 11.96 -6.79
N GLU A 429 -32.22 13.25 -7.01
CA GLU A 429 -32.59 13.94 -8.25
C GLU A 429 -31.50 13.69 -9.31
N GLY A 430 -31.85 13.02 -10.41
CA GLY A 430 -30.94 12.76 -11.52
C GLY A 430 -30.20 11.43 -11.44
N LEU A 431 -28.88 11.44 -11.65
CA LEU A 431 -28.05 10.22 -11.68
C LEU A 431 -27.63 9.79 -10.28
N SER A 432 -27.64 8.48 -10.07
CA SER A 432 -27.23 7.82 -8.83
C SER A 432 -25.85 7.19 -8.93
N LEU A 433 -25.34 6.61 -7.83
CA LEU A 433 -24.12 5.80 -7.87
C LEU A 433 -24.23 4.59 -8.79
N ARG A 434 -25.45 4.09 -9.06
CA ARG A 434 -25.66 2.98 -10.02
C ARG A 434 -25.25 3.38 -11.44
N ASP A 435 -25.35 4.66 -11.77
CA ASP A 435 -25.06 5.22 -13.09
C ASP A 435 -23.57 5.53 -13.28
N CYS A 436 -22.77 5.49 -12.20
CA CYS A 436 -21.32 5.63 -12.31
C CYS A 436 -20.71 4.49 -13.14
N PRO A 437 -19.56 4.70 -13.81
CA PRO A 437 -18.91 3.66 -14.63
C PRO A 437 -18.68 2.34 -13.89
N TRP A 438 -18.38 2.41 -12.59
CA TRP A 438 -18.13 1.27 -11.70
C TRP A 438 -19.40 0.71 -11.02
N GLY A 439 -20.56 1.39 -11.11
CA GLY A 439 -21.76 1.02 -10.35
C GLY A 439 -22.31 -0.38 -10.66
N LYS A 440 -22.08 -0.88 -11.87
CA LYS A 440 -22.48 -2.22 -12.30
C LYS A 440 -21.59 -3.33 -11.73
N GLU A 441 -20.37 -3.01 -11.32
CA GLU A 441 -19.36 -3.97 -10.87
C GLU A 441 -19.53 -4.35 -9.39
N VAL A 442 -20.28 -3.53 -8.64
CA VAL A 442 -20.53 -3.69 -7.20
C VAL A 442 -21.17 -5.03 -6.87
N LYS A 443 -22.17 -5.46 -7.65
CA LYS A 443 -22.97 -6.64 -7.32
C LYS A 443 -22.10 -7.90 -7.31
N GLY A 444 -22.16 -8.64 -6.20
CA GLY A 444 -21.44 -9.90 -6.04
C GLY A 444 -20.05 -9.77 -5.42
N LYS A 445 -19.55 -8.55 -5.19
CA LYS A 445 -18.31 -8.27 -4.46
C LYS A 445 -18.54 -8.45 -2.96
N ARG A 446 -17.50 -8.75 -2.18
CA ARG A 446 -17.63 -8.91 -0.72
C ARG A 446 -17.52 -7.58 0.03
N CYS A 447 -16.69 -6.70 -0.51
CA CYS A 447 -16.51 -5.32 -0.09
C CYS A 447 -16.30 -4.48 -1.34
N PHE A 448 -16.91 -3.31 -1.38
CA PHE A 448 -16.70 -2.33 -2.44
C PHE A 448 -16.62 -0.94 -1.84
N TYR A 449 -15.57 -0.22 -2.19
CA TYR A 449 -15.34 1.16 -1.83
C TYR A 449 -15.16 1.99 -3.10
N ALA A 450 -15.81 3.14 -3.14
CA ALA A 450 -15.65 4.14 -4.19
C ALA A 450 -15.43 5.51 -3.56
N MET A 451 -14.56 6.30 -4.18
CA MET A 451 -14.34 7.70 -3.81
C MET A 451 -14.35 8.56 -5.06
N ASN A 452 -15.22 9.56 -5.06
CA ASN A 452 -15.28 10.58 -6.08
C ASN A 452 -14.21 11.64 -5.78
N LEU A 453 -13.06 11.47 -6.43
CA LEU A 453 -11.91 12.34 -6.27
C LEU A 453 -12.15 13.74 -6.85
N ALA A 454 -12.95 13.84 -7.90
CA ALA A 454 -13.34 15.13 -8.47
C ALA A 454 -14.18 15.95 -7.49
N ALA A 455 -15.20 15.35 -6.87
CA ALA A 455 -16.06 15.99 -5.87
C ALA A 455 -15.25 16.37 -4.61
N LEU A 456 -14.34 15.50 -4.16
CA LEU A 456 -13.46 15.78 -3.03
C LEU A 456 -12.60 17.04 -3.28
N LEU A 457 -12.06 17.19 -4.49
CA LEU A 457 -11.28 18.38 -4.87
C LEU A 457 -12.13 19.65 -4.89
N GLU A 458 -13.38 19.56 -5.35
CA GLU A 458 -14.33 20.68 -5.36
C GLU A 458 -14.69 21.11 -3.93
N THR A 459 -15.06 20.18 -3.05
CA THR A 459 -15.34 20.47 -1.63
C THR A 459 -14.11 21.08 -0.95
N GLY A 460 -12.90 20.59 -1.27
CA GLY A 460 -11.65 21.10 -0.72
C GLY A 460 -11.37 22.58 -1.01
N GLN A 461 -11.91 23.15 -2.09
CA GLN A 461 -11.77 24.59 -2.37
C GLN A 461 -12.39 25.48 -1.29
N SER A 462 -13.36 24.95 -0.54
CA SER A 462 -14.00 25.65 0.59
C SER A 462 -13.18 25.58 1.88
N PHE A 463 -12.09 24.81 1.90
CA PHE A 463 -11.22 24.59 3.07
C PHE A 463 -9.73 24.76 2.72
N PRO A 464 -9.30 25.89 2.12
CA PRO A 464 -7.98 26.05 1.52
C PRO A 464 -6.81 25.94 2.52
N ASP A 465 -7.04 26.27 3.79
CA ASP A 465 -6.01 26.31 4.84
C ASP A 465 -5.76 24.95 5.52
N ARG A 466 -6.44 23.88 5.08
CA ARG A 466 -6.28 22.54 5.66
C ARG A 466 -5.00 21.85 5.13
N PRO A 467 -4.12 21.30 5.99
CA PRO A 467 -2.92 20.57 5.57
C PRO A 467 -3.21 19.43 4.57
N GLU A 468 -4.39 18.82 4.68
CA GLU A 468 -4.88 17.77 3.78
C GLU A 468 -5.01 18.25 2.32
N MET A 469 -5.06 19.57 2.07
CA MET A 469 -5.13 20.17 0.74
C MET A 469 -3.85 20.01 -0.08
N GLU A 470 -2.68 19.85 0.57
CA GLU A 470 -1.44 19.53 -0.15
C GLU A 470 -1.52 18.14 -0.79
N ALA A 471 -2.11 17.16 -0.10
CA ALA A 471 -2.34 15.82 -0.66
C ALA A 471 -3.35 15.85 -1.83
N LEU A 472 -4.31 16.78 -1.82
CA LEU A 472 -5.28 16.96 -2.90
C LEU A 472 -4.67 17.49 -4.21
N ARG A 473 -3.45 18.05 -4.19
CA ARG A 473 -2.75 18.43 -5.44
C ARG A 473 -2.48 17.24 -6.34
N PHE A 474 -2.17 16.09 -5.75
CA PHE A 474 -2.00 14.81 -6.45
C PHE A 474 -3.30 14.32 -7.09
N VAL A 475 -4.44 14.66 -6.47
CA VAL A 475 -5.78 14.29 -6.93
C VAL A 475 -6.19 15.08 -8.18
N LYS A 476 -5.50 16.18 -8.49
CA LYS A 476 -5.77 16.98 -9.68
C LYS A 476 -5.52 16.17 -10.96
N GLY A 477 -6.59 15.88 -11.69
CA GLY A 477 -6.57 15.07 -12.91
C GLY A 477 -7.07 13.64 -12.73
N LEU A 478 -7.30 13.23 -11.48
CA LEU A 478 -7.97 11.98 -11.13
C LEU A 478 -9.49 12.20 -11.09
N ASP A 479 -10.23 11.17 -11.46
CA ASP A 479 -11.68 11.15 -11.59
C ASP A 479 -12.30 10.46 -10.37
N TYR A 480 -11.97 9.19 -10.18
CA TYR A 480 -12.41 8.40 -9.03
C TYR A 480 -11.41 7.30 -8.69
N LEU A 481 -11.55 6.78 -7.47
CA LEU A 481 -10.86 5.60 -6.95
C LEU A 481 -11.91 4.54 -6.63
N VAL A 482 -11.64 3.28 -6.98
CA VAL A 482 -12.40 2.13 -6.47
C VAL A 482 -11.47 1.11 -5.82
N ILE A 483 -11.94 0.47 -4.76
CA ILE A 483 -11.29 -0.68 -4.12
C ILE A 483 -12.35 -1.77 -3.98
N GLU A 484 -12.04 -2.96 -4.47
CA GLU A 484 -12.96 -4.09 -4.43
C GLU A 484 -12.27 -5.37 -3.96
N SER A 485 -13.02 -6.22 -3.24
CA SER A 485 -12.66 -7.61 -3.04
C SER A 485 -13.14 -8.42 -4.24
N VAL A 486 -12.18 -8.95 -5.01
CA VAL A 486 -12.43 -9.85 -6.14
C VAL A 486 -12.87 -11.21 -5.61
N ASP A 487 -12.15 -11.72 -4.62
CA ASP A 487 -12.48 -12.92 -3.87
C ASP A 487 -11.88 -12.86 -2.44
N ALA A 488 -11.71 -14.02 -1.79
CA ALA A 488 -11.17 -14.12 -0.44
C ALA A 488 -9.69 -13.71 -0.34
N GLU A 489 -8.91 -13.96 -1.39
CA GLU A 489 -7.45 -13.78 -1.43
C GLU A 489 -7.05 -12.58 -2.28
N LYS A 490 -7.93 -12.11 -3.17
CA LYS A 490 -7.63 -11.05 -4.11
C LYS A 490 -8.49 -9.82 -3.90
N SER A 491 -7.86 -8.66 -3.87
CA SER A 491 -8.51 -7.37 -3.97
C SER A 491 -7.85 -6.53 -5.06
N ARG A 492 -8.60 -5.56 -5.58
CA ARG A 492 -8.13 -4.67 -6.64
C ARG A 492 -8.43 -3.24 -6.25
N MET A 493 -7.45 -2.37 -6.46
CA MET A 493 -7.64 -0.94 -6.48
C MET A 493 -7.51 -0.44 -7.91
N GLU A 494 -8.44 0.39 -8.36
CA GLU A 494 -8.29 1.14 -9.61
C GLU A 494 -8.37 2.63 -9.33
N LEU A 495 -7.34 3.34 -9.78
CA LEU A 495 -7.29 4.79 -9.77
C LEU A 495 -7.46 5.30 -11.19
N ILE A 496 -8.54 6.04 -11.42
CA ILE A 496 -9.00 6.43 -12.75
C ILE A 496 -8.77 7.92 -12.97
N MET A 497 -8.29 8.29 -14.15
CA MET A 497 -8.05 9.68 -14.57
C MET A 497 -9.25 10.31 -15.25
N LYS A 498 -9.33 11.65 -15.25
CA LYS A 498 -10.31 12.41 -16.05
C LYS A 498 -10.02 12.29 -17.54
N ASP A 499 -8.75 12.44 -17.93
CA ASP A 499 -8.30 12.17 -19.30
C ASP A 499 -7.99 10.67 -19.47
N LYS A 500 -8.86 9.97 -20.20
CA LYS A 500 -8.73 8.52 -20.42
C LYS A 500 -7.63 8.16 -21.43
N LYS A 501 -7.06 9.13 -22.15
CA LYS A 501 -6.01 8.90 -23.16
C LYS A 501 -4.60 9.12 -22.61
N GLN A 502 -4.47 9.83 -21.50
CA GLN A 502 -3.19 10.07 -20.88
C GLN A 502 -2.83 8.91 -19.96
N ASN A 503 -1.59 8.41 -20.03
CA ASN A 503 -1.08 7.48 -19.03
C ASN A 503 -0.84 8.21 -17.70
N ILE A 504 -1.31 7.62 -16.61
CA ILE A 504 -1.20 8.20 -15.27
C ILE A 504 0.25 8.44 -14.83
N LEU A 505 1.21 7.61 -15.25
CA LEU A 505 2.63 7.85 -15.00
C LEU A 505 3.08 9.23 -15.47
N ARG A 506 2.56 9.71 -16.59
CA ARG A 506 2.90 11.04 -17.12
C ARG A 506 2.45 12.15 -16.18
N VAL A 507 1.28 11.99 -15.55
CA VAL A 507 0.78 12.95 -14.55
C VAL A 507 1.64 12.90 -13.29
N LEU A 508 1.95 11.70 -12.80
CA LEU A 508 2.83 11.50 -11.64
C LEU A 508 4.19 12.18 -11.85
N LEU A 509 4.83 11.96 -13.00
CA LEU A 509 6.10 12.59 -13.32
C LEU A 509 6.00 14.10 -13.50
N SER A 510 4.87 14.61 -14.01
CA SER A 510 4.67 16.06 -14.16
C SER A 510 4.50 16.80 -12.83
N SER A 511 4.19 16.06 -11.75
CA SER A 511 4.02 16.59 -10.40
C SER A 511 5.33 16.70 -9.62
N ILE A 512 6.42 16.13 -10.14
CA ILE A 512 7.77 16.31 -9.61
C ILE A 512 8.20 17.74 -9.97
N ASN A 513 8.17 18.62 -8.97
CA ASN A 513 8.59 20.02 -9.08
C ASN A 513 10.07 20.18 -8.74
#